data_AF-A0A7W1V1D8-F1
#
_entry.id   AF-A0A7W1V1D8-F1
#
_cell.length_a   1.000
_cell.length_b   1.000
_cell.length_c   1.000
_cell.angle_alpha   90.00
_cell.angle_beta   90.00
_cell.angle_gamma   90.00
#
_symmetry.space_group_name_H-M   'P 1'
#
loop_
_entity.id
_entity.type
_entity.pdbx_description
1 polymer ?
#
loop_
_entity_poly.entity_id
_entity_poly.type
_entity_poly.pdbx_seq_one_letter_code
_entity_poly.pdbx_strand_id
1 'polypeptide(L)'
;MFLPKFKKDRLNRFKFYKFEPQIKVKKFIINSTFFISEIRVKARYQLFRLSDKFSVGYNYTNRCILTGHPRVPFRKFKVSRMEFRRLAKVGVLKGLTKSSWLYFIIMKSFSNLVSHIRNAGAVQNSFTLVPLSVFNLKALDIFYKQGIIVGYSIYDTKRAKVFISYLPNGVSLAGSLKVVSCPSRRVYITWKKLINYYSGIFCLVSTSRGLLTGTEAIRLRIGGELVCSRFYY
;
A
#
# COMPACT_ATOMS: atom_id res chain seq x y z
N MET A 1 -9.12 -7.54 -34.32
CA MET A 1 -10.43 -8.08 -33.89
C MET A 1 -10.22 -9.21 -32.87
N PHE A 2 -10.32 -8.94 -31.56
CA PHE A 2 -10.00 -9.92 -30.49
C PHE A 2 -11.14 -10.89 -30.16
N LEU A 3 -12.28 -10.77 -30.88
CA LEU A 3 -13.50 -11.56 -30.68
C LEU A 3 -13.29 -13.08 -30.60
N PRO A 4 -12.39 -13.72 -31.39
CA PRO A 4 -12.16 -15.16 -31.29
C PRO A 4 -11.62 -15.59 -29.92
N LYS A 5 -10.70 -14.80 -29.33
CA LYS A 5 -10.09 -15.08 -28.02
C LYS A 5 -11.12 -14.93 -26.88
N PHE A 6 -11.99 -13.93 -26.97
CA PHE A 6 -13.09 -13.77 -26.01
C PHE A 6 -14.12 -14.89 -26.10
N LYS A 7 -14.48 -15.31 -27.32
CA LYS A 7 -15.40 -16.44 -27.54
C LYS A 7 -14.83 -17.73 -26.93
N LYS A 8 -13.55 -18.03 -27.18
CA LYS A 8 -12.85 -19.18 -26.57
C LYS A 8 -12.90 -19.14 -25.04
N ASP A 9 -12.50 -18.02 -24.42
CA ASP A 9 -12.49 -17.90 -22.96
C ASP A 9 -13.92 -17.95 -22.35
N ARG A 10 -14.94 -17.44 -23.06
CA ARG A 10 -16.35 -17.52 -22.62
C ARG A 10 -16.86 -18.96 -22.66
N LEU A 11 -16.57 -19.69 -23.74
CA LEU A 11 -16.91 -21.11 -23.87
C LEU A 11 -16.23 -21.94 -22.77
N ASN A 12 -14.95 -21.68 -22.49
CA ASN A 12 -14.23 -22.36 -21.43
C ASN A 12 -14.83 -22.10 -20.05
N ARG A 13 -15.25 -20.85 -19.76
CA ARG A 13 -15.97 -20.52 -18.51
C ARG A 13 -17.31 -21.25 -18.40
N PHE A 14 -18.10 -21.24 -19.48
CA PHE A 14 -19.40 -21.93 -19.50
C PHE A 14 -19.24 -23.43 -19.24
N LYS A 15 -18.28 -24.07 -19.91
CA LYS A 15 -17.98 -25.49 -19.70
C LYS A 15 -17.53 -25.76 -18.26
N PHE A 16 -16.65 -24.93 -17.70
CA PHE A 16 -16.23 -25.04 -16.30
C PHE A 16 -17.43 -24.99 -15.34
N TYR A 17 -18.27 -23.94 -15.44
CA TYR A 17 -19.44 -23.79 -14.55
C TYR A 17 -20.46 -24.92 -14.70
N LYS A 18 -20.66 -25.45 -15.92
CA LYS A 18 -21.57 -26.56 -16.18
C LYS A 18 -21.15 -27.84 -15.45
N PHE A 19 -19.85 -28.14 -15.40
CA PHE A 19 -19.33 -29.41 -14.87
C PHE A 19 -18.77 -29.31 -13.44
N GLU A 20 -18.49 -28.10 -12.93
CA GLU A 20 -17.96 -27.86 -11.59
C GLU A 20 -18.74 -28.56 -10.45
N PRO A 21 -20.09 -28.54 -10.41
CA PRO A 21 -20.84 -29.17 -9.33
C PRO A 21 -20.64 -30.69 -9.31
N GLN A 22 -20.72 -31.31 -10.49
CA GLN A 22 -20.57 -32.76 -10.66
C GLN A 22 -19.17 -33.23 -10.25
N ILE A 23 -18.15 -32.44 -10.57
CA ILE A 23 -16.77 -32.72 -10.19
C ILE A 23 -16.58 -32.59 -8.68
N LYS A 24 -17.14 -31.56 -8.04
CA LYS A 24 -17.06 -31.37 -6.58
C LYS A 24 -17.73 -32.53 -5.84
N VAL A 25 -18.92 -32.92 -6.25
CA VAL A 25 -19.65 -34.05 -5.68
C VAL A 25 -18.84 -35.36 -5.82
N LYS A 26 -18.32 -35.65 -7.01
CA LYS A 26 -17.49 -36.85 -7.23
C LYS A 26 -16.21 -36.83 -6.40
N LYS A 27 -15.52 -35.69 -6.33
CA LYS A 27 -14.31 -35.54 -5.49
C LYS A 27 -14.61 -35.71 -4.00
N PHE A 28 -15.75 -35.20 -3.53
CA PHE A 28 -16.22 -35.42 -2.16
C PHE A 28 -16.44 -36.91 -1.89
N ILE A 29 -17.18 -37.61 -2.76
CA ILE A 29 -17.42 -39.06 -2.62
C ILE A 29 -16.09 -39.84 -2.59
N ILE A 30 -15.15 -39.51 -3.47
CA ILE A 30 -13.85 -40.19 -3.55
C ILE A 30 -13.01 -40.01 -2.27
N ASN A 31 -13.03 -38.81 -1.68
CA ASN A 31 -12.18 -38.46 -0.54
C ASN A 31 -12.78 -38.85 0.82
N SER A 32 -14.11 -38.93 0.92
CA SER A 32 -14.79 -39.27 2.18
C SER A 32 -14.68 -40.77 2.48
N THR A 33 -14.21 -41.11 3.68
CA THR A 33 -14.15 -42.49 4.20
C THR A 33 -15.53 -43.07 4.55
N PHE A 34 -16.55 -42.22 4.64
CA PHE A 34 -17.96 -42.58 4.88
C PHE A 34 -18.55 -43.50 3.80
N PHE A 35 -18.06 -43.43 2.55
CA PHE A 35 -18.59 -44.22 1.44
C PHE A 35 -17.82 -45.52 1.22
N ILE A 36 -18.55 -46.58 0.85
CA ILE A 36 -18.02 -47.90 0.51
C ILE A 36 -17.00 -47.79 -0.64
N SER A 37 -15.97 -48.65 -0.62
CA SER A 37 -14.89 -48.69 -1.64
C SER A 37 -15.42 -48.73 -3.08
N GLU A 38 -16.42 -49.55 -3.35
CA GLU A 38 -17.02 -49.72 -4.67
C GLU A 38 -17.64 -48.41 -5.21
N ILE A 39 -18.35 -47.67 -4.36
CA ILE A 39 -18.94 -46.36 -4.71
C ILE A 39 -17.83 -45.35 -5.03
N ARG A 40 -16.74 -45.37 -4.25
CA ARG A 40 -15.58 -44.50 -4.48
C ARG A 40 -14.87 -44.83 -5.79
N VAL A 41 -14.72 -46.11 -6.12
CA VAL A 41 -14.14 -46.58 -7.38
C VAL A 41 -15.01 -46.18 -8.57
N LYS A 42 -16.34 -46.36 -8.47
CA LYS A 42 -17.31 -45.92 -9.50
C LYS A 42 -17.25 -44.40 -9.71
N ALA A 43 -17.17 -43.63 -8.63
CA ALA A 43 -17.02 -42.17 -8.70
C ALA A 43 -15.69 -41.76 -9.36
N ARG A 44 -14.57 -42.45 -9.08
CA ARG A 44 -13.28 -42.24 -9.77
C ARG A 44 -13.39 -42.50 -11.27
N TYR A 45 -13.99 -43.62 -11.68
CA TYR A 45 -14.17 -43.93 -13.09
C TYR A 45 -15.03 -42.88 -13.81
N GLN A 46 -16.14 -42.47 -13.18
CA GLN A 46 -16.99 -41.41 -13.72
C GLN A 46 -16.33 -40.02 -13.74
N LEU A 47 -15.37 -39.76 -12.85
CA LEU A 47 -14.56 -38.54 -12.86
C LEU A 47 -13.53 -38.60 -13.99
N PHE A 48 -12.88 -39.74 -14.19
CA PHE A 48 -11.94 -39.97 -15.30
C PHE A 48 -12.59 -39.81 -16.68
N ARG A 49 -13.81 -40.31 -16.86
CA ARG A 49 -14.58 -40.14 -18.12
C ARG A 49 -14.96 -38.69 -18.41
N LEU A 50 -15.09 -37.86 -17.37
CA LEU A 50 -15.25 -36.41 -17.56
C LEU A 50 -13.87 -35.83 -17.88
N SER A 51 -13.55 -35.66 -19.16
CA SER A 51 -12.20 -35.24 -19.59
C SER A 51 -11.66 -34.03 -18.80
N ASP A 52 -10.40 -34.10 -18.36
CA ASP A 52 -9.69 -33.09 -17.57
C ASP A 52 -9.70 -31.66 -18.14
N LYS A 53 -9.97 -31.50 -19.44
CA LYS A 53 -9.99 -30.20 -20.13
C LYS A 53 -11.07 -29.24 -19.60
N PHE A 54 -12.09 -29.76 -18.90
CA PHE A 54 -13.21 -28.95 -18.35
C PHE A 54 -13.16 -28.78 -16.83
N SER A 55 -12.27 -29.50 -16.15
CA SER A 55 -12.25 -29.62 -14.69
C SER A 55 -11.38 -28.59 -13.99
N VAL A 56 -10.56 -27.83 -14.73
CA VAL A 56 -9.56 -26.97 -14.12
C VAL A 56 -9.68 -25.52 -14.57
N GLY A 57 -9.86 -24.63 -13.60
CA GLY A 57 -10.08 -23.19 -13.77
C GLY A 57 -8.89 -22.41 -14.38
N TYR A 58 -7.82 -23.09 -14.81
CA TYR A 58 -6.64 -22.45 -15.43
C TYR A 58 -6.76 -22.23 -16.95
N ASN A 59 -7.79 -22.77 -17.62
CA ASN A 59 -7.92 -22.74 -19.10
C ASN A 59 -8.57 -21.48 -19.69
N TYR A 60 -8.89 -20.49 -18.87
CA TYR A 60 -9.38 -19.19 -19.33
C TYR A 60 -8.62 -18.06 -18.65
N THR A 61 -8.36 -16.98 -19.39
CA THR A 61 -7.67 -15.80 -18.86
C THR A 61 -8.65 -14.66 -18.65
N ASN A 62 -8.46 -13.89 -17.58
CA ASN A 62 -9.11 -12.59 -17.50
C ASN A 62 -8.39 -11.64 -18.46
N ARG A 63 -9.08 -11.24 -19.53
CA ARG A 63 -8.57 -10.35 -20.58
C ARG A 63 -9.12 -8.93 -20.39
N CYS A 64 -8.36 -7.93 -20.84
CA CYS A 64 -8.86 -6.57 -21.01
C CYS A 64 -9.99 -6.55 -22.04
N ILE A 65 -11.16 -5.98 -21.72
CA ILE A 65 -12.32 -5.92 -22.63
C ILE A 65 -11.99 -5.19 -23.95
N LEU A 66 -11.19 -4.13 -23.89
CA LEU A 66 -10.89 -3.29 -25.05
C LEU A 66 -9.75 -3.86 -25.91
N THR A 67 -8.68 -4.35 -25.29
CA THR A 67 -7.45 -4.74 -26.01
C THR A 67 -7.24 -6.26 -26.10
N GLY A 68 -8.05 -7.07 -25.41
CA GLY A 68 -7.89 -8.54 -25.39
C GLY A 68 -6.61 -9.05 -24.71
N HIS A 69 -5.80 -8.15 -24.15
CA HIS A 69 -4.52 -8.48 -23.52
C HIS A 69 -4.73 -9.41 -22.31
N PRO A 70 -4.00 -10.54 -22.21
CA PRO A 70 -4.19 -11.54 -21.17
C PRO A 70 -3.60 -11.11 -19.83
N ARG A 71 -4.32 -11.42 -18.75
CA ARG A 71 -3.96 -11.11 -17.35
C ARG A 71 -3.85 -9.58 -17.10
N VAL A 72 -4.10 -9.14 -15.88
CA VAL A 72 -4.12 -7.71 -15.47
C VAL A 72 -5.35 -6.85 -15.87
N PRO A 73 -6.59 -7.34 -16.02
CA PRO A 73 -7.73 -6.44 -15.99
C PRO A 73 -8.01 -6.01 -14.54
N PHE A 74 -8.14 -4.70 -14.31
CA PHE A 74 -8.61 -4.19 -13.02
C PHE A 74 -9.98 -4.80 -12.69
N ARG A 75 -10.17 -5.37 -11.49
CA ARG A 75 -11.39 -6.14 -11.17
C ARG A 75 -12.69 -5.33 -11.37
N LYS A 76 -12.65 -4.04 -11.02
CA LYS A 76 -13.78 -3.09 -11.15
C LYS A 76 -14.03 -2.66 -12.61
N PHE A 77 -12.98 -2.31 -13.35
CA PHE A 77 -13.11 -1.71 -14.70
C PHE A 77 -12.92 -2.69 -15.86
N LYS A 78 -12.44 -3.91 -15.57
CA LYS A 78 -12.18 -5.00 -16.52
C LYS A 78 -11.28 -4.63 -17.72
N VAL A 79 -10.51 -3.56 -17.60
CA VAL A 79 -9.52 -3.10 -18.60
C VAL A 79 -8.10 -3.29 -18.08
N SER A 80 -7.13 -3.45 -19.00
CA SER A 80 -5.72 -3.55 -18.65
C SER A 80 -5.23 -2.27 -17.98
N ARG A 81 -4.12 -2.36 -17.23
CA ARG A 81 -3.48 -1.19 -16.64
C ARG A 81 -3.15 -0.09 -17.66
N MET A 82 -2.65 -0.48 -18.84
CA MET A 82 -2.29 0.47 -19.90
C MET A 82 -3.53 1.20 -20.42
N GLU A 83 -4.59 0.45 -20.67
CA GLU A 83 -5.84 1.01 -21.19
C GLU A 83 -6.58 1.85 -20.15
N PHE A 84 -6.55 1.42 -18.89
CA PHE A 84 -7.04 2.22 -17.77
C PHE A 84 -6.35 3.58 -17.69
N ARG A 85 -5.02 3.63 -17.83
CA ARG A 85 -4.26 4.89 -17.85
C ARG A 85 -4.62 5.76 -19.06
N ARG A 86 -4.80 5.15 -20.24
CA ARG A 86 -5.22 5.85 -21.46
C ARG A 86 -6.60 6.49 -21.26
N LEU A 87 -7.59 5.72 -20.82
CA LEU A 87 -8.95 6.19 -20.56
C LEU A 87 -9.01 7.25 -19.45
N ALA A 88 -8.21 7.08 -18.39
CA ALA A 88 -8.07 8.09 -17.34
C ALA A 88 -7.48 9.40 -17.87
N LYS A 89 -6.49 9.31 -18.78
CA LYS A 89 -5.87 10.49 -19.42
C LYS A 89 -6.85 11.21 -20.34
N VAL A 90 -7.66 10.47 -21.09
CA VAL A 90 -8.70 11.02 -21.97
C VAL A 90 -9.89 11.58 -21.16
N GLY A 91 -10.01 11.24 -19.87
CA GLY A 91 -11.07 11.74 -19.00
C GLY A 91 -12.38 10.94 -19.08
N VAL A 92 -12.39 9.78 -19.73
CA VAL A 92 -13.58 8.91 -19.85
C VAL A 92 -13.97 8.32 -18.49
N LEU A 93 -12.99 8.08 -17.62
CA LEU A 93 -13.19 7.51 -16.30
C LEU A 93 -13.49 8.59 -15.26
N LYS A 94 -14.78 8.87 -15.04
CA LYS A 94 -15.26 9.83 -14.04
C LYS A 94 -14.82 9.43 -12.62
N GLY A 95 -14.46 10.41 -11.80
CA GLY A 95 -14.01 10.21 -10.41
C GLY A 95 -12.52 9.86 -10.25
N LEU A 96 -11.75 9.81 -11.34
CA LEU A 96 -10.29 9.72 -11.28
C LEU A 96 -9.66 11.11 -11.27
N THR A 97 -9.20 11.56 -10.11
CA THR A 97 -8.36 12.75 -9.99
C THR A 97 -6.89 12.37 -10.17
N LYS A 98 -6.16 13.10 -11.02
CA LYS A 98 -4.70 12.94 -11.13
C LYS A 98 -4.08 13.18 -9.75
N SER A 99 -3.25 12.25 -9.28
CA SER A 99 -2.48 12.48 -8.05
C SER A 99 -1.54 13.68 -8.25
N SER A 100 -1.50 14.58 -7.27
CA SER A 100 -0.59 15.73 -7.30
C SER A 100 0.85 15.23 -7.28
N TRP A 101 1.57 15.43 -8.39
CA TRP A 101 2.97 15.04 -8.55
C TRP A 101 3.88 15.77 -7.55
N LEU A 102 3.57 17.04 -7.26
CA LEU A 102 4.29 17.84 -6.27
C LEU A 102 4.18 17.22 -4.87
N TYR A 103 2.97 16.88 -4.44
CA TYR A 103 2.79 16.23 -3.14
C TYR A 103 3.50 14.88 -3.08
N PHE A 104 3.46 14.09 -4.17
CA PHE A 104 4.18 12.81 -4.24
C PHE A 104 5.68 13.00 -4.04
N ILE A 105 6.29 14.00 -4.69
CA ILE A 105 7.72 14.33 -4.54
C ILE A 105 8.03 14.75 -3.10
N ILE A 106 7.22 15.63 -2.52
CA ILE A 106 7.42 16.15 -1.15
C ILE A 106 7.33 15.00 -0.13
N MET A 107 6.27 14.19 -0.17
CA MET A 107 6.12 13.08 0.78
C MET A 107 7.16 11.98 0.58
N LYS A 108 7.58 11.71 -0.66
CA LYS A 108 8.68 10.77 -0.92
C LYS A 108 9.99 11.28 -0.31
N SER A 109 10.28 12.58 -0.45
CA SER A 109 11.45 13.21 0.16
C SER A 109 11.42 13.15 1.69
N PHE A 110 10.27 13.41 2.30
CA PHE A 110 10.08 13.30 3.75
C PHE A 110 10.22 11.86 4.26
N SER A 111 9.69 10.88 3.52
CA SER A 111 9.87 9.46 3.86
C SER A 111 11.34 9.04 3.84
N ASN A 112 12.11 9.57 2.90
CA ASN A 112 13.55 9.35 2.84
C ASN A 112 14.25 10.00 4.05
N LEU A 113 13.91 11.25 4.39
CA LEU A 113 14.42 11.94 5.58
C LEU A 113 14.28 11.07 6.84
N VAL A 114 13.06 10.63 7.14
CA VAL A 114 12.77 9.84 8.36
C VAL A 114 13.52 8.50 8.34
N SER A 115 13.58 7.85 7.17
CA SER A 115 14.26 6.56 7.01
C SER A 115 15.77 6.68 7.21
N HIS A 116 16.40 7.74 6.68
CA HIS A 116 17.84 7.98 6.87
C HIS A 116 18.19 8.26 8.33
N ILE A 117 17.39 9.07 9.03
CA ILE A 117 17.60 9.36 10.47
C ILE A 117 17.44 8.07 11.29
N ARG A 118 16.37 7.29 11.03
CA ARG A 118 16.11 6.03 11.73
C ARG A 118 17.22 5.00 11.52
N ASN A 119 17.67 4.84 10.28
CA ASN A 119 18.73 3.88 9.94
C ASN A 119 20.07 4.32 10.51
N ALA A 120 20.39 5.62 10.48
CA ALA A 120 21.61 6.14 11.10
C ALA A 120 21.62 5.89 12.61
N GLY A 121 20.48 6.08 13.29
CA GLY A 121 20.33 5.75 14.71
C GLY A 121 20.46 4.26 15.02
N ALA A 122 20.01 3.37 14.13
CA ALA A 122 20.16 1.94 14.30
C ALA A 122 21.61 1.45 14.15
N VAL A 123 22.41 2.13 13.30
CA VAL A 123 23.82 1.82 13.05
C VAL A 123 24.76 2.64 13.97
N GLN A 124 24.20 3.46 14.87
CA GLN A 124 24.95 4.33 15.79
C GLN A 124 25.88 5.34 15.09
N ASN A 125 25.49 5.81 13.90
CA ASN A 125 26.25 6.82 13.17
C ASN A 125 26.14 8.19 13.86
N SER A 126 27.25 8.93 13.96
CA SER A 126 27.26 10.28 14.53
C SER A 126 26.42 11.29 13.70
N PHE A 127 26.39 11.12 12.37
CA PHE A 127 25.61 11.95 11.48
C PHE A 127 25.07 11.19 10.26
N THR A 128 24.12 11.81 9.56
CA THR A 128 23.62 11.33 8.27
C THR A 128 23.29 12.48 7.33
N LEU A 129 23.44 12.25 6.02
CA LEU A 129 23.05 13.21 4.99
C LEU A 129 21.63 12.91 4.53
N VAL A 130 20.78 13.93 4.54
CA VAL A 130 19.34 13.82 4.23
C VAL A 130 18.95 14.82 3.13
N PRO A 131 17.89 14.54 2.35
CA PRO A 131 17.43 15.47 1.33
C PRO A 131 16.89 16.77 1.94
N LEU A 132 17.32 17.90 1.37
CA LEU A 132 16.87 19.23 1.75
C LEU A 132 15.62 19.63 0.95
N SER A 133 14.59 20.08 1.65
CA SER A 133 13.42 20.73 1.06
C SER A 133 12.80 21.67 2.10
N VAL A 134 11.97 22.63 1.68
CA VAL A 134 11.28 23.54 2.61
C VAL A 134 10.46 22.75 3.65
N PHE A 135 9.86 21.63 3.23
CA PHE A 135 9.11 20.75 4.13
C PHE A 135 10.03 20.03 5.12
N ASN A 136 11.15 19.47 4.64
CA ASN A 136 12.11 18.75 5.47
C ASN A 136 12.83 19.66 6.46
N LEU A 137 13.13 20.91 6.07
CA LEU A 137 13.70 21.92 6.97
C LEU A 137 12.79 22.19 8.16
N LYS A 138 11.50 22.47 7.91
CA LYS A 138 10.51 22.66 8.97
C LYS A 138 10.36 21.43 9.86
N ALA A 139 10.44 20.24 9.27
CA ALA A 139 10.40 19.00 10.05
C ALA A 139 11.64 18.83 10.93
N LEU A 140 12.83 19.16 10.41
CA LEU A 140 14.09 19.14 11.16
C LEU A 140 14.07 20.14 12.32
N ASP A 141 13.52 21.33 12.13
CA ASP A 141 13.31 22.31 13.21
C ASP A 141 12.48 21.73 14.34
N ILE A 142 11.38 21.05 13.99
CA ILE A 142 10.50 20.40 14.97
C ILE A 142 11.24 19.24 15.65
N PHE A 143 11.98 18.43 14.91
CA PHE A 143 12.74 17.32 15.48
C PHE A 143 13.83 17.79 16.45
N TYR A 144 14.50 18.91 16.14
CA TYR A 144 15.47 19.54 17.02
C TYR A 144 14.81 20.07 18.30
N LYS A 145 13.70 20.82 18.17
CA LYS A 145 12.94 21.34 19.32
C LYS A 145 12.43 20.24 20.26
N GLN A 146 12.13 19.05 19.73
CA GLN A 146 11.66 17.90 20.49
C GLN A 146 12.79 16.98 20.99
N GLY A 147 14.06 17.33 20.74
CA GLY A 147 15.23 16.55 21.17
C GLY A 147 15.41 15.21 20.46
N ILE A 148 14.70 14.98 19.34
CA ILE A 148 14.82 13.75 18.54
C ILE A 148 16.16 13.69 17.81
N ILE A 149 16.69 14.86 17.43
CA ILE A 149 18.01 15.05 16.85
C ILE A 149 18.79 16.06 17.70
N VAL A 150 20.12 15.95 17.71
CA VAL A 150 20.98 16.91 18.43
C VAL A 150 21.03 18.24 17.70
N GLY A 151 20.96 18.21 16.37
CA GLY A 151 20.99 19.38 15.52
C GLY A 151 21.13 19.01 14.07
N TYR A 152 21.14 20.02 13.20
CA TYR A 152 21.38 19.83 11.78
C TYR A 152 22.09 21.06 11.19
N SER A 153 22.85 20.85 10.12
CA SER A 153 23.46 21.91 9.32
C SER A 153 23.15 21.72 7.85
N ILE A 154 23.12 22.81 7.09
CA ILE A 154 22.97 22.76 5.63
C ILE A 154 24.33 22.37 5.06
N TYR A 155 24.39 21.27 4.31
CA TYR A 155 25.63 20.78 3.72
C TYR A 155 25.77 21.27 2.27
N ASP A 156 24.74 21.03 1.45
CA ASP A 156 24.67 21.46 0.05
C ASP A 156 23.30 22.11 -0.24
N THR A 157 23.15 22.63 -1.47
CA THR A 157 21.86 23.09 -2.02
C THR A 157 20.74 22.05 -1.97
N LYS A 158 21.08 20.76 -1.93
CA LYS A 158 20.13 19.64 -1.96
C LYS A 158 20.15 18.76 -0.72
N ARG A 159 21.08 18.96 0.22
CA ARG A 159 21.30 18.05 1.36
C ARG A 159 21.57 18.78 2.66
N ALA A 160 21.03 18.26 3.76
CA ALA A 160 21.37 18.66 5.12
C ALA A 160 22.16 17.53 5.81
N LYS A 161 23.08 17.91 6.69
CA LYS A 161 23.77 17.01 7.62
C LYS A 161 23.03 17.04 8.96
N VAL A 162 22.57 15.88 9.42
CA VAL A 162 21.79 15.75 10.66
C VAL A 162 22.60 14.98 11.68
N PHE A 163 22.71 15.52 12.88
CA PHE A 163 23.39 14.88 14.02
C PHE A 163 22.38 14.11 14.87
N ILE A 164 22.63 12.82 15.05
CA ILE A 164 21.67 11.91 15.69
C ILE A 164 21.81 11.98 17.21
N SER A 165 20.66 11.99 17.89
CA SER A 165 20.59 11.93 19.35
C SER A 165 20.62 10.47 19.82
N TYR A 166 21.44 10.22 20.84
CA TYR A 166 21.61 8.93 21.50
C TYR A 166 21.44 9.09 23.01
N LEU A 167 20.70 8.17 23.61
CA LEU A 167 20.66 8.00 25.06
C LEU A 167 21.95 7.33 25.55
N PRO A 168 22.26 7.38 26.86
CA PRO A 168 23.46 6.73 27.42
C PRO A 168 23.55 5.22 27.15
N ASN A 169 22.41 4.56 26.94
CA ASN A 169 22.33 3.15 26.56
C ASN A 169 22.55 2.89 25.06
N GLY A 170 22.92 3.91 24.28
CA GLY A 170 23.15 3.81 22.83
C GLY A 170 21.88 3.77 21.98
N VAL A 171 20.69 3.89 22.57
CA VAL A 171 19.42 3.87 21.84
C VAL A 171 19.10 5.26 21.29
N SER A 172 18.81 5.34 19.99
CA SER A 172 18.35 6.59 19.37
C SER A 172 16.85 6.80 19.53
N LEU A 173 16.46 8.01 19.93
CA LEU A 173 15.06 8.43 19.95
C LEU A 173 14.40 8.38 18.56
N ALA A 174 15.17 8.49 17.48
CA ALA A 174 14.64 8.45 16.12
C ALA A 174 14.20 7.05 15.66
N GLY A 175 14.59 5.98 16.37
CA GLY A 175 14.26 4.58 16.02
C GLY A 175 12.76 4.30 15.89
N SER A 176 11.95 5.03 16.65
CA SER A 176 10.50 4.86 16.75
C SER A 176 9.70 5.77 15.81
N LEU A 177 10.35 6.61 15.00
CA LEU A 177 9.67 7.45 14.01
C LEU A 177 9.09 6.62 12.87
N LYS A 178 7.83 6.88 12.52
CA LYS A 178 7.13 6.23 11.42
C LYS A 178 6.30 7.22 10.63
N VAL A 179 6.50 7.21 9.31
CA VAL A 179 5.64 7.95 8.38
C VAL A 179 4.29 7.24 8.27
N VAL A 180 3.21 7.99 8.50
CA VAL A 180 1.85 7.45 8.57
C VAL A 180 1.09 7.68 7.27
N SER A 181 1.13 8.92 6.76
CA SER A 181 0.49 9.30 5.49
C SER A 181 1.43 9.04 4.31
N CYS A 182 0.91 8.35 3.30
CA CYS A 182 1.60 8.12 2.03
C CYS A 182 0.69 8.55 0.87
N PRO A 183 1.23 8.87 -0.33
CA PRO A 183 0.41 9.29 -1.48
C PRO A 183 -0.69 8.31 -1.88
N SER A 184 -0.51 7.01 -1.63
CA SER A 184 -1.52 5.96 -1.86
C SER A 184 -2.51 5.78 -0.72
N ARG A 185 -2.21 6.28 0.49
CA ARG A 185 -3.02 6.16 1.69
C ARG A 185 -2.80 7.39 2.58
N ARG A 186 -3.58 8.45 2.32
CA ARG A 186 -3.54 9.67 3.11
C ARG A 186 -4.38 9.49 4.37
N VAL A 187 -3.86 9.99 5.49
CA VAL A 187 -4.52 9.89 6.79
C VAL A 187 -4.80 11.29 7.30
N TYR A 188 -6.07 11.68 7.29
CA TYR A 188 -6.53 12.96 7.84
C TYR A 188 -7.16 12.74 9.21
N ILE A 189 -6.83 13.60 10.16
CA ILE A 189 -7.30 13.53 11.53
C ILE A 189 -7.82 14.89 12.01
N THR A 190 -9.01 14.88 12.59
CA THR A 190 -9.59 16.06 13.27
C THR A 190 -8.92 16.26 14.63
N TRP A 191 -8.86 17.49 15.13
CA TRP A 191 -8.28 17.80 16.45
C TRP A 191 -8.88 16.96 17.59
N LYS A 192 -10.20 16.67 17.57
CA LYS A 192 -10.85 15.81 18.58
C LYS A 192 -10.25 14.39 18.61
N LYS A 193 -10.11 13.78 17.43
CA LYS A 193 -9.47 12.47 17.28
C LYS A 193 -7.97 12.52 17.58
N LEU A 194 -7.33 13.65 17.31
CA LEU A 194 -5.91 13.85 17.59
C LEU A 194 -5.60 13.80 19.09
N ILE A 195 -6.51 14.26 19.95
CA ILE A 195 -6.37 14.14 21.43
C ILE A 195 -6.22 12.68 21.83
N ASN A 196 -7.10 11.80 21.33
CA ASN A 196 -7.07 10.37 21.63
C ASN A 196 -5.88 9.66 20.97
N TYR A 197 -5.42 10.16 19.83
CA TYR A 197 -4.29 9.59 19.10
C TYR A 197 -2.94 9.98 19.72
N TYR A 198 -2.84 11.22 20.21
CA TYR A 198 -1.60 11.78 20.76
C TYR A 198 -1.20 11.01 22.00
N SER A 199 -2.05 10.84 23.02
CA SER A 199 -1.74 10.06 24.24
C SER A 199 -0.32 10.25 24.80
N GLY A 200 0.28 11.45 24.65
CA GLY A 200 1.65 11.77 25.06
C GLY A 200 2.76 11.42 24.04
N ILE A 201 2.43 10.82 22.92
CA ILE A 201 3.33 10.35 21.86
C ILE A 201 3.50 11.45 20.79
N PHE A 202 4.75 11.74 20.43
CA PHE A 202 5.07 12.70 19.38
C PHE A 202 4.36 12.38 18.05
N CYS A 203 3.65 13.37 17.51
CA CYS A 203 3.08 13.32 16.17
C CYS A 203 3.24 14.64 15.43
N LEU A 204 3.27 14.55 14.11
CA LEU A 204 3.52 15.65 13.19
C LEU A 204 2.34 15.76 12.22
N VAL A 205 1.70 16.94 12.20
CA VAL A 205 0.46 17.17 11.45
C VAL A 205 0.68 18.31 10.47
N SER A 206 0.38 18.07 9.19
CA SER A 206 0.34 19.12 8.17
C SER A 206 -1.05 19.76 8.18
N THR A 207 -1.08 21.05 8.48
CA THR A 207 -2.31 21.86 8.61
C THR A 207 -2.29 23.04 7.64
N SER A 208 -3.40 23.77 7.53
CA SER A 208 -3.48 25.02 6.75
C SER A 208 -2.53 26.11 7.26
N ARG A 209 -2.13 26.06 8.53
CA ARG A 209 -1.15 26.98 9.14
C ARG A 209 0.30 26.50 9.01
N GLY A 210 0.53 25.36 8.36
CA GLY A 210 1.84 24.75 8.18
C GLY A 210 2.01 23.43 8.94
N LEU A 211 3.26 23.04 9.11
CA LEU A 211 3.63 21.79 9.79
C LEU A 211 3.70 22.06 11.30
N LEU A 212 2.88 21.35 12.06
CA LEU A 212 2.74 21.54 13.50
C LEU A 212 2.95 20.22 14.24
N THR A 213 3.35 20.33 15.51
CA THR A 213 3.31 19.21 16.44
C THR A 213 1.86 18.89 16.84
N GLY A 214 1.63 17.67 17.33
CA GLY A 214 0.33 17.26 17.85
C GLY A 214 -0.21 18.18 18.94
N THR A 215 0.65 18.59 19.87
CA THR A 215 0.30 19.52 20.96
C THR A 215 -0.12 20.88 20.44
N GLU A 216 0.64 21.46 19.51
CA GLU A 216 0.32 22.75 18.88
C GLU A 216 -1.01 22.68 18.11
N ALA A 217 -1.21 21.60 17.34
CA ALA A 217 -2.45 21.40 16.59
C ALA A 217 -3.68 21.26 17.51
N ILE A 218 -3.55 20.56 18.64
CA ILE A 218 -4.61 20.45 19.66
C ILE A 218 -4.87 21.81 20.31
N ARG A 219 -3.83 22.54 20.71
CA ARG A 219 -3.96 23.88 21.33
C ARG A 219 -4.69 24.86 20.43
N LEU A 220 -4.40 24.81 19.13
CA LEU A 220 -5.05 25.64 18.11
C LEU A 220 -6.42 25.10 17.66
N ARG A 221 -6.83 23.90 18.09
CA ARG A 221 -8.05 23.19 17.67
C ARG A 221 -8.14 22.99 16.16
N ILE A 222 -7.01 22.69 15.51
CA ILE A 222 -6.92 22.50 14.06
C ILE A 222 -6.61 21.02 13.75
N GLY A 223 -7.32 20.48 12.77
CA GLY A 223 -7.04 19.15 12.20
C GLY A 223 -6.13 19.24 10.97
N GLY A 224 -5.70 18.09 10.48
CA GLY A 224 -4.83 18.06 9.31
C GLY A 224 -4.44 16.66 8.87
N GLU A 225 -3.45 16.59 8.01
CA GLU A 225 -2.87 15.33 7.56
C GLU A 225 -1.84 14.85 8.58
N LEU A 226 -1.99 13.63 9.08
CA LEU A 226 -1.05 13.01 9.99
C LEU A 226 0.14 12.46 9.20
N VAL A 227 1.25 13.21 9.19
CA VAL A 227 2.41 12.91 8.35
C VAL A 227 3.31 11.87 9.00
N CYS A 228 3.67 12.09 10.26
CA CYS A 228 4.59 11.24 11.02
C CYS A 228 4.07 11.04 12.43
N SER A 229 4.31 9.87 12.99
CA SER A 229 4.07 9.58 14.40
C SER A 229 5.22 8.75 14.94
N ARG A 230 5.49 8.92 16.22
CA ARG A 230 6.28 7.96 16.99
C ARG A 230 5.38 6.79 17.39
N PHE A 231 5.91 5.58 17.46
CA PHE A 231 5.23 4.42 18.05
C PHE A 231 6.16 3.76 19.08
N TYR A 232 5.65 3.46 20.26
CA TYR A 232 6.30 2.53 21.19
C TYR A 232 5.90 1.12 20.76
N TYR A 233 6.87 0.21 20.67
CA TYR A 233 6.63 -1.23 20.61
C TYR A 233 6.65 -1.78 22.03
#